data_AF-A0A654KIN1-F1
#
_entry.id   AF-A0A654KIN1-F1
#
_cell.length_a   1.000
_cell.length_b   1.000
_cell.length_c   1.000
_cell.angle_alpha   90.00
_cell.angle_beta   90.00
_cell.angle_gamma   90.00
#
_symmetry.space_group_name_H-M   'P 1'
#
loop_
_entity.id
_entity.type
_entity.pdbx_description
1 polymer ?
#
loop_
_entity_poly.entity_id
_entity_poly.type
_entity_poly.pdbx_seq_one_letter_code
_entity_poly.pdbx_strand_id
1 'polypeptide(L)'
;MPAIFIGIILFIAAILALYRGEELLADIVNLFDYLFGGLVDFLEHYYRALYNFIADNPWKLLIAGLIAVFGTLWIVRRQSSSRYPNSNFSTRVNRKRMAIILAILIGWLGAHRFYLRQAGYGVLYLVCTIIFAPFTVIISLIDAFRFGLMSEVEFDKKYPAH
;
A
#
# COMPACT_ATOMS: atom_id res chain seq x y z
N MET A 1 -12.43 28.57 2.97
CA MET A 1 -13.08 28.21 4.24
C MET A 1 -12.70 29.28 5.27
N PRO A 2 -13.64 29.89 6.00
CA PRO A 2 -13.35 31.08 6.81
C PRO A 2 -12.50 30.71 8.04
N ALA A 3 -11.45 31.48 8.34
CA ALA A 3 -10.53 31.26 9.46
C ALA A 3 -11.22 31.15 10.84
N ILE A 4 -12.45 31.67 10.95
CA ILE A 4 -13.30 31.60 12.14
C ILE A 4 -13.70 30.15 12.48
N PHE A 5 -13.91 29.29 11.48
CA PHE A 5 -14.25 27.88 11.71
C PHE A 5 -13.12 27.11 12.37
N ILE A 6 -11.86 27.42 12.03
CA ILE A 6 -10.68 26.79 12.62
C ILE A 6 -10.58 27.18 14.10
N GLY A 7 -10.84 28.45 14.43
CA GLY A 7 -10.85 28.92 15.82
C GLY A 7 -11.91 28.22 16.68
N ILE A 8 -13.11 28.01 16.15
CA ILE A 8 -14.19 27.31 16.87
C ILE A 8 -13.84 25.83 17.09
N ILE A 9 -13.28 25.16 16.08
CA ILE A 9 -12.86 23.76 16.19
C ILE A 9 -11.75 23.61 17.23
N LEU A 10 -10.75 24.51 17.24
CA LEU A 10 -9.66 24.50 18.22
C LEU A 10 -10.17 24.76 19.64
N PHE A 11 -11.12 25.68 19.80
CA PHE A 11 -11.73 26.00 21.09
C PHE A 11 -12.53 24.83 21.66
N ILE A 12 -13.32 24.14 20.83
CA ILE A 12 -14.07 22.93 21.24
C ILE A 12 -13.11 21.78 21.57
N ALA A 13 -12.07 21.58 20.77
CA ALA A 13 -11.05 20.56 21.03
C ALA A 13 -10.30 20.82 22.34
N ALA A 14 -9.97 22.09 22.65
CA ALA A 14 -9.33 22.48 23.90
C ALA A 14 -10.23 22.26 25.12
N ILE A 15 -11.54 22.57 25.02
CA ILE A 15 -12.50 22.30 26.09
C ILE A 15 -12.65 20.80 26.34
N LEU A 16 -12.76 19.99 25.27
CA LEU A 16 -12.83 18.53 25.41
C LEU A 16 -11.57 17.96 26.05
N ALA A 17 -10.39 18.43 25.63
CA ALA A 17 -9.11 18.04 26.22
C ALA A 17 -9.00 18.45 27.70
N LEU A 18 -9.52 19.60 28.10
CA LEU A 18 -9.51 20.04 29.51
C LEU A 18 -10.57 19.33 30.36
N TYR A 19 -11.70 18.92 29.77
CA TYR A 19 -12.81 18.29 30.49
C TYR A 19 -12.57 16.81 30.84
N ARG A 20 -11.77 16.10 30.03
CA ARG A 20 -11.41 14.69 30.24
C ARG A 20 -9.92 14.41 30.03
N GLY A 21 -9.05 15.33 30.44
CA GLY A 21 -7.62 15.32 30.06
C GLY A 21 -6.88 14.02 30.37
N GLU A 22 -7.17 13.37 31.51
CA GLU A 22 -6.50 12.12 31.87
C GLU A 22 -7.09 10.89 31.14
N GLU A 23 -8.41 10.86 30.89
CA GLU A 23 -9.08 9.76 30.18
C GLU A 23 -8.85 9.82 28.66
N LEU A 24 -8.85 11.02 28.07
CA LEU A 24 -8.60 11.20 26.64
C LEU A 24 -7.18 10.82 26.25
N LEU A 25 -6.20 11.14 27.09
CA LEU A 25 -4.83 10.69 26.86
C LEU A 25 -4.71 9.18 27.00
N ALA A 26 -5.37 8.56 27.99
CA ALA A 26 -5.39 7.12 28.13
C ALA A 26 -6.07 6.42 26.94
N ASP A 27 -7.20 6.93 26.44
CA ASP A 27 -7.89 6.39 25.27
C ASP A 27 -7.09 6.56 23.98
N ILE A 28 -6.40 7.70 23.80
CA ILE A 28 -5.51 7.93 22.67
C ILE A 28 -4.28 7.01 22.74
N VAL A 29 -3.71 6.81 23.93
CA VAL A 29 -2.59 5.87 24.14
C VAL A 29 -3.05 4.43 23.90
N ASN A 30 -4.22 4.03 24.38
CA ASN A 30 -4.79 2.70 24.12
C ASN A 30 -5.11 2.50 22.63
N LEU A 31 -5.62 3.53 21.95
CA LEU A 31 -5.81 3.51 20.50
C LEU A 31 -4.46 3.38 19.78
N PHE A 32 -3.46 4.12 20.24
CA PHE A 32 -2.11 4.06 19.71
C PHE A 32 -1.49 2.68 19.93
N ASP A 33 -1.61 2.10 21.12
CA ASP A 33 -1.12 0.75 21.43
C ASP A 33 -1.90 -0.32 20.67
N TYR A 34 -3.20 -0.16 20.43
CA TYR A 34 -3.95 -1.07 19.59
C TYR A 34 -3.51 -0.99 18.12
N LEU A 35 -3.28 0.22 17.60
CA LEU A 35 -2.84 0.45 16.22
C LEU A 35 -1.37 0.03 16.00
N PHE A 36 -0.47 0.47 16.89
CA PHE A 36 0.96 0.22 16.80
C PHE A 36 1.34 -1.14 17.36
N GLY A 37 0.75 -1.60 18.46
CA GLY A 37 0.93 -2.96 18.98
C GLY A 37 0.43 -4.00 17.98
N GLY A 38 -0.76 -3.81 17.40
CA GLY A 38 -1.24 -4.69 16.33
C GLY A 38 -0.33 -4.71 15.10
N LEU A 39 0.25 -3.56 14.74
CA LEU A 39 1.23 -3.47 13.64
C LEU A 39 2.56 -4.15 14.00
N VAL A 40 3.06 -3.94 15.23
CA VAL A 40 4.31 -4.52 15.73
C VAL A 40 4.17 -6.04 15.87
N ASP A 41 3.06 -6.53 16.42
CA ASP A 41 2.76 -7.94 16.53
C ASP A 41 2.62 -8.58 15.14
N PHE A 42 1.97 -7.90 14.20
CA PHE A 42 1.91 -8.33 12.81
C PHE A 42 3.31 -8.41 12.17
N LEU A 43 4.16 -7.41 12.41
CA LEU A 43 5.54 -7.37 11.94
C LEU A 43 6.40 -8.47 12.58
N GLU A 44 6.19 -8.77 13.86
CA GLU A 44 6.91 -9.84 14.56
C GLU A 44 6.48 -11.22 14.05
N HIS A 45 5.17 -11.45 13.90
CA HIS A 45 4.65 -12.67 13.27
C HIS A 45 5.18 -12.83 11.85
N TYR A 46 5.25 -11.74 11.08
CA TYR A 46 5.85 -11.71 9.75
C TYR A 46 7.34 -12.06 9.79
N TYR A 47 8.11 -11.46 10.70
CA TYR A 47 9.54 -11.70 10.82
C TYR A 47 9.84 -13.15 11.20
N ARG A 48 9.09 -13.71 12.15
CA ARG A 48 9.22 -15.11 12.57
C ARG A 48 8.83 -16.08 11.44
N ALA A 49 7.73 -15.82 10.75
CA ALA A 49 7.30 -16.63 9.61
C ALA A 49 8.32 -16.60 8.48
N LEU A 50 8.90 -15.43 8.19
CA LEU A 50 9.94 -15.26 7.19
C LEU A 50 11.23 -15.99 7.58
N TYR A 51 11.66 -15.85 8.84
CA TYR A 51 12.84 -16.53 9.38
C TYR A 51 12.70 -18.06 9.29
N ASN A 52 11.58 -18.60 9.79
CA ASN A 52 11.32 -20.04 9.76
C ASN A 52 11.22 -20.55 8.31
N PHE A 53 10.57 -19.80 7.42
CA PHE A 53 10.47 -20.20 6.02
C PHE A 53 11.83 -20.23 5.30
N ILE A 54 12.66 -19.20 5.53
CA ILE A 54 14.03 -19.14 4.96
C ILE A 54 14.88 -20.28 5.52
N ALA A 55 14.77 -20.57 6.83
CA ALA A 55 15.55 -21.60 7.51
C ALA A 55 15.14 -23.01 7.07
N ASP A 56 13.84 -23.30 6.96
CA ASP A 56 13.35 -24.64 6.69
C ASP A 56 13.48 -25.03 5.21
N ASN A 57 13.37 -24.06 4.30
CA ASN A 57 13.32 -24.34 2.86
C ASN A 57 13.98 -23.22 2.01
N PRO A 58 15.30 -23.05 2.10
CA PRO A 58 16.01 -21.99 1.35
C PRO A 58 15.84 -22.14 -0.18
N TRP A 59 15.63 -23.36 -0.67
CA TRP A 59 15.41 -23.63 -2.09
C TRP A 59 14.08 -23.06 -2.62
N LYS A 60 13.04 -22.92 -1.78
CA LYS A 60 11.77 -22.31 -2.18
C LYS A 60 11.93 -20.81 -2.45
N LEU A 61 12.87 -20.14 -1.77
CA LEU A 61 13.22 -18.75 -2.07
C LEU A 61 13.84 -18.59 -3.46
N LEU A 62 14.70 -19.53 -3.87
CA LEU A 62 15.32 -19.49 -5.19
C LEU A 62 14.27 -19.67 -6.29
N ILE A 63 13.29 -20.55 -6.10
CA ILE A 63 12.19 -20.74 -7.05
C ILE A 63 11.26 -19.52 -7.06
N ALA A 64 10.90 -18.98 -5.90
CA ALA A 64 10.10 -17.76 -5.83
C ALA A 64 10.82 -16.58 -6.49
N GLY A 65 12.13 -16.45 -6.26
CA GLY A 65 13.00 -15.47 -6.91
C GLY A 65 13.06 -15.66 -8.43
N LEU A 66 13.24 -16.89 -8.91
CA LEU A 66 13.24 -17.21 -10.34
C LEU A 66 11.89 -16.91 -11.00
N ILE A 67 10.78 -17.32 -10.39
CA ILE A 67 9.43 -17.03 -10.89
C ILE A 67 9.18 -15.52 -10.92
N ALA A 68 9.60 -14.78 -9.88
CA ALA A 68 9.45 -13.34 -9.83
C ALA A 68 10.31 -12.62 -10.87
N VAL A 69 11.56 -13.05 -11.06
CA VAL A 69 12.44 -12.51 -12.11
C VAL A 69 11.85 -12.82 -13.49
N PHE A 70 11.40 -14.05 -13.73
CA PHE A 70 10.81 -14.46 -15.01
C PHE A 70 9.50 -13.72 -15.29
N GLY A 71 8.62 -13.59 -14.28
CA GLY A 71 7.40 -12.80 -14.36
C GLY A 71 7.68 -11.32 -14.62
N THR A 72 8.65 -10.73 -13.92
CA THR A 72 9.05 -9.32 -14.10
C THR A 72 9.60 -9.08 -15.49
N LEU A 73 10.41 -9.99 -16.03
CA LEU A 73 10.95 -9.89 -17.38
C LEU A 73 9.87 -10.09 -18.45
N TRP A 74 8.92 -10.98 -18.24
CA TRP A 74 7.79 -11.20 -19.15
C TRP A 74 6.84 -9.99 -19.18
N ILE A 75 6.64 -9.34 -18.03
CA ILE A 75 5.81 -8.14 -17.84
C ILE A 75 6.33 -6.93 -18.61
N VAL A 76 7.65 -6.77 -18.72
CA VAL A 76 8.24 -5.63 -19.43
C VAL A 76 7.97 -5.69 -20.95
N ARG A 77 7.71 -6.89 -21.51
CA ARG A 77 7.54 -7.06 -22.97
C ARG A 77 6.10 -6.95 -23.48
N ARG A 78 5.09 -6.77 -22.62
CA ARG A 78 3.69 -6.57 -23.06
C ARG A 78 3.11 -5.25 -22.56
N GLN A 79 3.41 -4.15 -23.25
CA GLN A 79 2.62 -2.92 -23.14
C GLN A 79 2.38 -2.33 -24.52
N SER A 80 1.24 -2.74 -25.08
CA SER A 80 0.65 -2.23 -26.31
C SER A 80 0.17 -0.79 -26.11
N SER A 81 0.47 0.03 -27.11
CA SER A 81 0.08 1.42 -27.28
C SER A 81 -1.40 1.68 -27.00
N SER A 82 -1.71 2.57 -26.06
CA SER A 82 -3.07 3.10 -25.90
C SER A 82 -3.08 4.59 -25.60
N ARG A 83 -4.04 5.25 -26.27
CA ARG A 83 -4.20 6.69 -26.46
C ARG A 83 -4.62 7.40 -25.17
N TYR A 84 -3.95 8.51 -24.88
CA TYR A 84 -4.18 9.39 -23.72
C TYR A 84 -5.63 9.90 -23.71
N PRO A 85 -6.43 9.62 -22.67
CA PRO A 85 -7.68 10.33 -22.44
C PRO A 85 -7.38 11.77 -22.00
N ASN A 86 -8.24 12.71 -22.38
CA ASN A 86 -8.16 14.10 -21.93
C ASN A 86 -8.66 14.20 -20.46
N SER A 87 -7.83 13.74 -19.52
CA SER A 87 -8.08 13.86 -18.08
C SER A 87 -7.33 15.06 -17.49
N ASN A 88 -7.99 15.80 -16.60
CA ASN A 88 -7.42 16.97 -15.93
C ASN A 88 -6.26 16.58 -15.00
N PHE A 89 -5.23 17.43 -14.90
CA PHE A 89 -4.02 17.20 -14.09
C PHE A 89 -4.32 16.71 -12.66
N SER A 90 -5.24 17.37 -11.95
CA SER A 90 -5.60 17.02 -10.57
C SER A 90 -6.11 15.57 -10.40
N THR A 91 -6.82 15.03 -11.38
CA THR A 91 -7.34 13.65 -11.31
C THR A 91 -6.24 12.60 -11.42
N ARG A 92 -5.16 12.92 -12.15
CA ARG A 92 -3.99 12.04 -12.36
C ARG A 92 -3.15 11.95 -11.08
N VAL A 93 -2.88 13.10 -10.47
CA VAL A 93 -2.20 13.22 -9.16
C VAL A 93 -2.90 12.35 -8.12
N ASN A 94 -4.23 12.47 -8.02
CA ASN A 94 -5.03 11.76 -7.02
C ASN A 94 -5.05 10.25 -7.27
N ARG A 95 -5.16 9.81 -8.52
CA ARG A 95 -5.12 8.39 -8.89
C ARG A 95 -3.77 7.76 -8.50
N LYS A 96 -2.65 8.41 -8.81
CA LYS A 96 -1.32 7.92 -8.43
C LYS A 96 -1.18 7.82 -6.91
N ARG A 97 -1.57 8.86 -6.18
CA ARG A 97 -1.55 8.88 -4.70
C ARG A 97 -2.39 7.75 -4.12
N MET A 98 -3.59 7.54 -4.63
CA MET A 98 -4.47 6.46 -4.18
C MET A 98 -3.84 5.08 -4.44
N ALA A 99 -3.21 4.88 -5.61
CA ALA A 99 -2.50 3.63 -5.91
C ALA A 99 -1.32 3.37 -4.97
N ILE A 100 -0.56 4.40 -4.60
CA ILE A 100 0.53 4.31 -3.60
C ILE A 100 -0.03 3.96 -2.23
N ILE A 101 -1.06 4.66 -1.78
CA ILE A 101 -1.71 4.43 -0.49
C ILE A 101 -2.24 2.99 -0.43
N LEU A 102 -2.94 2.53 -1.47
CA LEU A 102 -3.42 1.16 -1.55
C LEU A 102 -2.29 0.14 -1.53
N ALA A 103 -1.16 0.42 -2.19
CA ALA A 103 -0.01 -0.47 -2.22
C ALA A 103 0.67 -0.61 -0.84
N ILE A 104 0.62 0.43 -0.01
CA ILE A 104 1.18 0.42 1.35
C ILE A 104 0.22 -0.25 2.34
N LEU A 105 -1.07 0.13 2.34
CA LEU A 105 -2.03 -0.36 3.33
C LEU A 105 -2.51 -1.79 3.05
N ILE A 106 -2.93 -2.06 1.81
CA ILE A 106 -3.58 -3.33 1.42
C ILE A 106 -2.94 -3.94 0.17
N GLY A 107 -1.69 -3.55 -0.12
CA GLY A 107 -0.99 -4.00 -1.31
C GLY A 107 -0.55 -5.46 -1.22
N TRP A 108 -0.44 -6.00 -0.01
CA TRP A 108 -0.17 -7.42 0.23
C TRP A 108 -1.31 -8.32 -0.26
N LEU A 109 -2.53 -7.80 -0.43
CA LEU A 109 -3.66 -8.45 -1.10
C LEU A 109 -3.74 -8.15 -2.61
N GLY A 110 -2.89 -7.26 -3.13
CA GLY A 110 -2.89 -6.84 -4.54
C GLY A 110 -3.94 -5.80 -4.91
N ALA A 111 -4.57 -5.14 -3.95
CA ALA A 111 -5.66 -4.18 -4.21
C ALA A 111 -5.25 -2.97 -5.06
N HIS A 112 -4.00 -2.52 -4.99
CA HIS A 112 -3.46 -1.48 -5.87
C HIS A 112 -3.48 -1.90 -7.34
N ARG A 113 -3.27 -3.19 -7.65
CA ARG A 113 -3.37 -3.73 -9.01
C ARG A 113 -4.82 -3.77 -9.48
N PHE A 114 -5.76 -4.15 -8.62
CA PHE A 114 -7.20 -4.07 -8.95
C PHE A 114 -7.66 -2.63 -9.18
N TYR A 115 -7.17 -1.68 -8.38
CA TYR A 115 -7.44 -0.25 -8.57
C TYR A 115 -6.91 0.27 -9.91
N LEU A 116 -5.75 -0.23 -10.35
CA LEU A 116 -5.18 0.06 -11.68
C LEU A 116 -5.83 -0.77 -12.81
N ARG A 117 -6.96 -1.44 -12.53
CA ARG A 117 -7.72 -2.32 -13.45
C ARG A 117 -6.88 -3.46 -14.03
N GLN A 118 -5.81 -3.83 -13.34
CA GLN A 118 -4.92 -4.93 -13.66
C GLN A 118 -5.38 -6.21 -12.96
N ALA A 119 -6.62 -6.64 -13.24
CA ALA A 119 -7.27 -7.75 -12.53
C ALA A 119 -6.46 -9.05 -12.56
N GLY A 120 -5.81 -9.39 -13.68
CA GLY A 120 -4.94 -10.56 -13.76
C GLY A 120 -3.77 -10.51 -12.77
N TYR A 121 -3.16 -9.33 -12.60
CA TYR A 121 -2.09 -9.13 -11.61
C TYR A 121 -2.62 -9.09 -10.18
N GLY A 122 -3.81 -8.53 -9.96
CA GLY A 122 -4.46 -8.57 -8.65
C GLY A 122 -4.76 -10.01 -8.20
N VAL A 123 -5.25 -10.86 -9.10
CA VAL A 123 -5.47 -12.29 -8.83
C VAL A 123 -4.15 -13.02 -8.57
N LEU A 124 -3.10 -12.72 -9.35
CA LEU A 124 -1.77 -13.28 -9.09
C LEU A 124 -1.27 -12.90 -7.68
N TYR A 125 -1.48 -11.65 -7.26
CA TYR A 125 -1.16 -11.23 -5.91
C TYR A 125 -1.94 -12.04 -4.88
N LEU A 126 -3.27 -12.18 -5.00
CA LEU A 126 -4.08 -12.97 -4.07
C LEU A 126 -3.60 -14.43 -3.96
N VAL A 127 -3.29 -15.07 -5.08
CA VAL A 127 -2.76 -16.45 -5.09
C VAL A 127 -1.39 -16.49 -4.40
N CYS A 128 -0.50 -15.55 -4.71
CA CYS A 128 0.79 -15.42 -4.05
C CYS A 128 0.65 -15.12 -2.55
N THR A 129 -0.37 -14.38 -2.12
CA THR A 129 -0.63 -14.11 -0.70
C THR A 129 -1.01 -15.39 0.03
N ILE A 130 -1.82 -16.25 -0.60
CA ILE A 130 -2.24 -17.54 -0.03
C ILE A 130 -1.06 -18.51 0.04
N ILE A 131 -0.17 -18.51 -0.96
CA ILE A 131 0.99 -19.42 -1.03
C ILE A 131 2.14 -18.92 -0.13
N PHE A 132 2.41 -17.62 -0.17
CA PHE A 132 3.53 -17.00 0.51
C PHE A 132 3.31 -15.49 0.74
N ALA A 133 2.39 -15.19 1.68
CA ALA A 133 2.06 -13.85 2.14
C ALA A 133 3.26 -12.91 2.38
N PRO A 134 4.39 -13.34 2.98
CA PRO A 134 5.44 -12.38 3.30
C PRO A 134 6.10 -11.78 2.04
N PHE A 135 6.20 -12.56 0.96
CA PHE A 135 6.77 -12.07 -0.29
C PHE A 135 5.90 -11.02 -0.98
N THR A 136 4.57 -11.17 -0.93
CA THR A 136 3.65 -10.21 -1.55
C THR A 136 3.69 -8.84 -0.87
N VAL A 137 3.97 -8.79 0.43
CA VAL A 137 4.17 -7.53 1.18
C VAL A 137 5.40 -6.77 0.66
N ILE A 138 6.52 -7.48 0.45
CA ILE A 138 7.76 -6.86 -0.07
C ILE A 138 7.52 -6.32 -1.48
N ILE A 139 6.91 -7.10 -2.37
CA ILE A 139 6.66 -6.65 -3.74
C ILE A 139 5.67 -5.47 -3.75
N SER A 140 4.63 -5.47 -2.89
CA SER A 140 3.71 -4.34 -2.83
C SER A 140 4.37 -3.06 -2.33
N LEU A 141 5.31 -3.16 -1.39
CA LEU A 141 6.10 -2.02 -0.94
C LEU A 141 7.04 -1.50 -2.03
N ILE A 142 7.71 -2.40 -2.76
CA ILE A 142 8.53 -2.04 -3.93
C ILE A 142 7.68 -1.32 -4.99
N ASP A 143 6.46 -1.79 -5.24
CA ASP A 143 5.51 -1.13 -6.15
C ASP A 143 5.14 0.28 -5.65
N ALA A 144 4.90 0.46 -4.35
CA ALA A 144 4.61 1.75 -3.76
C ALA A 144 5.76 2.75 -3.99
N PHE A 145 7.01 2.33 -3.71
CA PHE A 145 8.20 3.15 -3.99
C PHE A 145 8.33 3.47 -5.48
N ARG A 146 8.13 2.47 -6.35
CA ARG A 146 8.17 2.66 -7.80
C ARG A 146 7.14 3.68 -8.28
N PHE A 147 5.91 3.62 -7.77
CA PHE A 147 4.86 4.60 -8.12
C PHE A 147 5.18 6.00 -7.59
N GLY A 148 5.80 6.09 -6.41
CA GLY A 148 6.28 7.35 -5.83
C GLY A 148 7.33 8.02 -6.71
N LEU A 149 8.34 7.26 -7.15
CA LEU A 149 9.46 7.71 -7.98
C LEU A 149 9.07 8.02 -9.43
N MET A 150 8.01 7.40 -9.93
CA MET A 150 7.52 7.60 -11.29
C MET A 150 6.83 8.97 -11.45
N SER A 151 7.12 9.70 -12.54
CA SER A 151 6.41 10.95 -12.85
C SER A 151 4.94 10.69 -13.19
N GLU A 152 4.06 11.70 -13.07
CA GLU A 152 2.63 11.51 -13.39
C GLU A 152 2.38 11.12 -14.85
N VAL A 153 3.15 11.71 -15.77
CA VAL A 153 3.08 11.40 -17.20
C VAL A 153 3.47 9.95 -17.46
N GLU A 154 4.52 9.47 -16.79
CA GLU A 154 4.99 8.09 -16.90
C GLU A 154 4.02 7.10 -16.26
N PHE A 155 3.42 7.47 -15.13
CA PHE A 155 2.39 6.68 -14.47
C PHE A 155 1.15 6.51 -15.34
N ASP A 156 0.61 7.60 -15.89
CA ASP A 156 -0.55 7.55 -16.79
C ASP A 156 -0.26 6.79 -18.08
N LYS A 157 0.95 6.92 -18.63
CA LYS A 157 1.37 6.17 -19.81
C LYS A 157 1.33 4.66 -19.55
N LYS A 158 1.72 4.25 -18.34
CA LYS A 158 1.80 2.84 -17.94
C LYS A 158 0.49 2.28 -17.41
N TYR A 159 -0.34 3.12 -16.81
CA TYR A 159 -1.60 2.78 -16.18
C TYR A 159 -2.70 3.78 -16.61
N PRO A 160 -3.14 3.73 -17.89
CA PRO A 160 -4.11 4.67 -18.41
C PRO A 160 -5.47 4.53 -17.71
N ALA A 161 -6.09 5.66 -17.42
CA ALA A 161 -7.47 5.71 -16.95
C ALA A 161 -8.42 5.40 -18.12
N HIS A 162 -9.22 4.35 -17.99
CA HIS A 162 -10.35 4.03 -18.86
C HIS A 162 -11.60 3.87 -18.02
#